data_AF-A0A7X3I5L5-F1
#
_entry.id   AF-A0A7X3I5L5-F1
#
_cell.length_a   1.000
_cell.length_b   1.000
_cell.length_c   1.000
_cell.angle_alpha   90.00
_cell.angle_beta   90.00
_cell.angle_gamma   90.00
#
_symmetry.space_group_name_H-M   'P 1'
#
loop_
_entity.id
_entity.type
_entity.pdbx_description
1 polymer ?
#
loop_
_entity_poly.entity_id
_entity_poly.type
_entity_poly.pdbx_seq_one_letter_code
_entity_poly.pdbx_strand_id
1 'polypeptide(L)' 'MSHKFKVGQRVCRPRHGLPGDGGAGEVFEVLRLMPEDQTGEPGYRIRTQGGERAVRESDLVAAPHG' A
#
# COMPACT_ATOMS: atom_id res chain seq x y z
N MET A 1 -1.88 -13.28 13.16
CA MET A 1 -2.00 -12.67 11.83
C MET A 1 -0.81 -11.78 11.59
N SER A 2 0.01 -12.05 10.58
CA SER A 2 1.17 -11.23 10.23
C SER A 2 0.79 -10.31 9.09
N HIS A 3 0.86 -9.00 9.33
CA HIS A 3 0.84 -7.99 8.28
C HIS A 3 1.92 -8.32 7.24
N LYS A 4 1.57 -8.34 5.93
CA LYS A 4 2.57 -8.50 4.86
C LYS A 4 3.55 -7.34 4.82
N PHE A 5 3.07 -6.14 5.13
CA PHE A 5 3.87 -4.92 5.11
C PHE A 5 4.13 -4.38 6.52
N LYS A 6 5.25 -3.70 6.69
CA LYS A 6 5.65 -3.07 7.95
C LYS A 6 5.62 -1.55 7.86
N VAL A 7 5.57 -0.87 9.02
CA VAL A 7 5.72 0.58 9.10
C VAL A 7 7.12 0.95 8.61
N GLY A 8 7.21 1.99 7.77
CA GLY A 8 8.41 2.41 7.05
C GLY A 8 8.65 1.64 5.74
N GLN A 9 7.82 0.64 5.41
CA GLN A 9 7.96 -0.06 4.14
C GLN A 9 7.35 0.73 3.00
N ARG A 10 8.02 0.66 1.85
CA ARG A 10 7.56 1.26 0.60
C ARG A 10 6.63 0.28 -0.13
N VAL A 11 5.41 0.73 -0.38
CA VAL A 11 4.35 -0.03 -1.03
C VAL A 11 3.80 0.78 -2.19
N CYS A 12 3.32 0.13 -3.23
CA CYS A 12 2.65 0.79 -4.35
C CYS A 12 1.20 0.32 -4.41
N ARG A 13 0.34 1.13 -5.03
CA ARG A 13 -0.96 0.61 -5.46
C ARG A 13 -0.85 0.04 -6.86
N PRO A 14 -1.45 -1.13 -7.14
CA PRO A 14 -1.61 -1.59 -8.51
C PRO A 14 -2.55 -0.62 -9.23
N ARG A 15 -2.04 0.15 -10.21
CA ARG A 15 -2.90 0.96 -11.07
C ARG A 15 -3.73 0.01 -11.93
N HIS A 16 -4.98 -0.24 -11.54
CA HIS A 16 -5.98 -0.90 -12.38
C HIS A 16 -6.28 -0.01 -13.59
N GLY A 17 -5.56 -0.20 -14.68
CA GLY A 17 -5.88 0.38 -15.97
C GLY A 17 -4.75 1.21 -16.57
N LEU A 18 -3.80 0.55 -17.22
CA LEU A 18 -3.30 0.88 -18.56
C LEU A 18 -2.14 -0.08 -18.91
N PRO A 19 -2.29 -0.95 -19.93
CA PRO A 19 -1.19 -1.77 -20.41
C PRO A 19 -0.20 -0.86 -21.16
N GLY A 20 1.02 -0.72 -20.64
CA GLY A 20 2.12 -0.07 -21.35
C GLY A 20 2.84 1.06 -20.61
N ASP A 21 2.31 1.54 -19.49
CA ASP A 21 3.03 2.48 -18.65
C ASP A 21 3.89 1.68 -17.67
N GLY A 22 5.18 1.51 -17.99
CA GLY A 22 6.20 1.02 -17.06
C GLY A 22 6.46 1.98 -15.88
N GLY A 23 5.48 2.84 -15.56
CA GLY A 23 5.51 3.76 -14.45
C GLY A 23 5.27 3.00 -13.16
N ALA A 24 6.30 2.98 -12.31
CA ALA A 24 6.16 2.66 -10.90
C ALA A 24 4.91 3.39 -10.37
N GLY A 25 3.83 2.64 -10.13
CA GLY A 25 2.65 3.18 -9.46
C GLY A 25 3.11 3.90 -8.20
N GLU A 26 2.53 5.07 -7.91
CA GLU A 26 3.00 5.94 -6.82
C GLU A 26 3.43 5.12 -5.60
N VAL A 27 4.71 5.25 -5.27
CA VAL A 27 5.29 4.56 -4.13
C VAL A 27 4.91 5.35 -2.90
N PHE A 28 4.23 4.69 -1.99
CA PHE A 28 3.81 5.22 -0.71
C PHE A 28 4.57 4.57 0.42
N GLU A 29 4.73 5.30 1.52
CA GLU A 29 5.33 4.76 2.73
C GLU A 29 4.24 4.38 3.73
N VAL A 30 4.32 3.17 4.27
CA VAL A 30 3.43 2.73 5.35
C VAL A 30 3.78 3.47 6.63
N LEU A 31 2.89 4.35 7.09
CA LEU A 31 3.03 5.11 8.32
C LEU A 31 2.51 4.35 9.55
N ARG A 32 1.48 3.52 9.38
CA ARG A 32 0.86 2.76 10.47
C ARG A 32 0.17 1.50 9.96
N LEU A 33 0.26 0.41 10.73
CA LEU A 33 -0.53 -0.79 10.49
C LEU A 33 -1.89 -0.60 11.16
N MET A 34 -2.97 -0.79 10.41
CA MET A 34 -4.31 -0.80 10.96
C MET A 34 -4.72 -2.25 11.21
N PRO A 35 -5.49 -2.51 12.28
CA PRO A 35 -6.01 -3.86 12.52
C PRO A 35 -6.89 -4.32 11.35
N GLU A 36 -7.14 -5.61 11.32
CA GLU A 36 -8.02 -6.23 10.35
C GLU A 36 -9.43 -5.65 10.47
N ASP A 37 -10.04 -5.28 9.34
CA ASP A 37 -11.44 -4.84 9.31
C ASP A 37 -12.38 -6.05 9.53
N GLN A 38 -13.69 -5.84 9.52
CA GLN A 38 -14.69 -6.90 9.74
C GLN A 38 -14.60 -8.04 8.73
N THR A 39 -13.87 -7.85 7.62
CA THR A 39 -13.59 -8.87 6.60
C THR A 39 -12.37 -9.74 6.92
N GLY A 40 -11.63 -9.45 7.98
CA GLY A 40 -10.34 -10.10 8.28
C GLY A 40 -9.18 -9.58 7.41
N GLU A 41 -9.37 -8.49 6.66
CA GLU A 41 -8.31 -7.89 5.84
C GLU A 41 -7.55 -6.82 6.63
N PRO A 42 -6.22 -6.95 6.82
CA PRO A 42 -5.41 -5.93 7.47
C PRO A 42 -5.35 -4.66 6.63
N GLY A 43 -5.40 -3.51 7.31
CA GLY A 43 -5.26 -2.20 6.71
C GLY A 43 -3.90 -1.58 6.97
N TYR A 44 -3.58 -0.54 6.20
CA TYR A 44 -2.39 0.27 6.37
C TYR A 44 -2.74 1.74 6.16
N ARG A 45 -2.13 2.62 6.94
CA ARG A 45 -2.14 4.05 6.69
C ARG A 45 -0.85 4.40 5.97
N ILE A 46 -0.96 4.92 4.76
CA ILE A 46 0.16 5.28 3.90
C ILE A 46 0.27 6.79 3.75
N ARG A 47 1.48 7.30 3.54
CA ARG A 47 1.71 8.70 3.15
C ARG A 47 1.66 8.85 1.64
N THR A 48 0.81 9.72 1.17
CA THR A 48 0.68 10.11 -0.25
C THR A 48 1.06 11.59 -0.41
N GLN A 49 1.27 12.03 -1.65
CA GLN A 49 1.52 13.44 -1.94
C GLN A 49 0.36 14.36 -1.50
N GLY A 50 -0.87 13.84 -1.49
CA GLY A 50 -2.08 14.55 -1.02
C GLY A 50 -2.35 14.42 0.49
N GLY A 51 -1.47 13.75 1.26
CA GLY A 51 -1.65 13.53 2.70
C GLY A 51 -1.70 12.05 3.08
N GLU A 52 -2.19 11.76 4.28
CA GLU A 52 -2.30 10.40 4.80
C GLU A 52 -3.56 9.70 4.29
N ARG A 53 -3.44 8.44 3.88
CA ARG A 53 -4.59 7.67 3.39
C ARG A 53 -4.61 6.26 3.96
N ALA A 54 -5.80 5.80 4.38
CA ALA A 54 -6.01 4.41 4.75
C ALA A 54 -6.26 3.55 3.50
N VAL A 55 -5.61 2.40 3.44
CA VAL A 55 -5.66 1.42 2.35
C VAL A 55 -5.70 0.01 2.93
N ARG A 56 -6.23 -0.94 2.16
CA ARG A 56 -6.21 -2.35 2.54
C ARG A 56 -4.92 -3.01 2.04
N GLU A 57 -4.51 -4.09 2.69
CA GLU A 57 -3.42 -4.94 2.21
C GLU A 57 -3.63 -5.38 0.77
N SER A 58 -4.85 -5.78 0.43
CA SER A 58 -5.22 -6.27 -0.89
C SER A 58 -5.14 -5.20 -1.99
N ASP A 59 -5.17 -3.92 -1.62
CA ASP A 59 -5.01 -2.79 -2.53
C ASP A 59 -3.54 -2.34 -2.65
N LEU A 60 -2.62 -3.00 -1.94
CA LEU A 60 -1.20 -2.69 -1.90
C LEU A 60 -0.33 -3.83 -2.45
N VAL A 61 0.76 -3.44 -3.10
CA VAL A 61 1.84 -4.34 -3.54
C VAL A 61 3.18 -3.85 -3.01
N ALA A 62 4.14 -4.76 -2.84
CA ALA A 62 5.50 -4.38 -2.48
C ALA A 62 6.09 -3.50 -3.58
N ALA A 63 6.64 -2.35 -3.22
CA ALA A 63 7.39 -1.56 -4.18
C ALA A 63 8.69 -2.31 -4.56
N PRO A 64 9.11 -2.31 -5.83
CA PRO A 64 10.42 -2.85 -6.19
C PRO A 64 11.50 -2.08 -5.41
N HIS A 65 12.37 -2.83 -4.73
CA HIS A 65 13.62 -2.28 -4.19
C HIS A 65 14.51 -1.97 -5.40
N GLY A 66 14.59 -0.68 -5.76
CA GLY A 66 15.59 -0.19 -6.71
C GLY A 66 16.99 -0.25 -6.13
#